data_AF-A0A0U5B5F0-F1
#
_entry.id   AF-A0A0U5B5F0-F1
#
_cell.length_a   1.000
_cell.length_b   1.000
_cell.length_c   1.000
_cell.angle_alpha   90.00
_cell.angle_beta   90.00
_cell.angle_gamma   90.00
#
_symmetry.space_group_name_H-M   'P 1'
#
loop_
_entity.id
_entity.type
_entity.pdbx_description
1 polymer ?
#
loop_
_entity_poly.entity_id
_entity_poly.type
_entity_poly.pdbx_seq_one_letter_code
_entity_poly.pdbx_strand_id
1 'polypeptide(L)'
;MRYIILILGLIATIAFILAPSEEKAKMLGKETIEKGDSSSWVIRVRKAQYFMRGEKGNVGLVEAPITVGKEREHTLFFWGKKEDLVGKTVKISGMQTATGEKLPERTARLTEMSSSIAVAQGKVPLLFPHAGTWVLTVYVEEKKRGDIVLSVK
;
A
#
# COMPACT_ATOMS: atom_id res chain seq x y z
N MET A 1 -45.17 -62.90 12.22
CA MET A 1 -46.07 -61.88 11.63
C MET A 1 -45.20 -60.69 11.26
N ARG A 2 -44.65 -60.62 10.03
CA ARG A 2 -45.23 -59.96 8.83
C ARG A 2 -45.82 -58.58 9.13
N TYR A 3 -45.12 -57.51 8.72
CA TYR A 3 -45.59 -56.53 7.73
C TYR A 3 -44.40 -55.78 7.09
N ILE A 4 -44.37 -55.85 5.76
CA ILE A 4 -43.66 -55.00 4.80
C ILE A 4 -44.72 -54.06 4.22
N ILE A 5 -44.33 -52.82 3.83
CA ILE A 5 -44.83 -51.93 2.74
C ILE A 5 -44.57 -50.47 3.21
N LEU A 6 -43.52 -49.76 2.76
CA LEU A 6 -43.33 -48.99 1.51
C LEU A 6 -44.37 -47.86 1.27
N ILE A 7 -43.89 -46.61 1.14
CA ILE A 7 -44.26 -45.53 0.18
C ILE A 7 -43.65 -44.22 0.73
N LEU A 8 -42.52 -43.71 0.22
CA LEU A 8 -42.38 -42.77 -0.92
C LEU A 8 -43.28 -41.53 -0.80
N GLY A 9 -42.74 -40.40 -0.36
CA GLY A 9 -43.45 -39.12 -0.35
C GLY A 9 -42.59 -37.91 -0.02
N LEU A 10 -42.38 -37.08 -1.03
CA LEU A 10 -41.98 -35.67 -0.99
C LEU A 10 -40.52 -35.29 -0.68
N ILE A 11 -39.79 -35.26 -1.80
CA ILE A 11 -38.76 -34.27 -2.14
C ILE A 11 -39.28 -32.83 -1.93
N ALA A 12 -38.33 -31.96 -1.60
CA ALA A 12 -38.39 -30.49 -1.61
C ALA A 12 -39.05 -29.83 -0.40
N THR A 13 -38.23 -29.46 0.59
CA THR A 13 -38.18 -28.05 1.01
C THR A 13 -36.93 -27.74 1.86
N ILE A 14 -36.22 -26.70 1.42
CA ILE A 14 -35.36 -25.81 2.21
C ILE A 14 -33.94 -26.34 2.50
N ALA A 15 -33.19 -26.56 1.42
CA ALA A 15 -31.78 -26.19 1.39
C ALA A 15 -31.69 -24.66 1.26
N PHE A 16 -31.89 -23.94 2.36
CA PHE A 16 -31.68 -22.50 2.41
C PHE A 16 -31.20 -22.17 3.82
N ILE A 17 -29.88 -22.13 4.00
CA ILE A 17 -29.05 -21.28 4.89
C ILE A 17 -27.66 -21.93 4.86
N LEU A 18 -27.01 -21.81 3.71
CA LEU A 18 -25.55 -21.94 3.53
C LEU A 18 -25.25 -21.40 2.13
N ALA A 19 -25.73 -20.19 1.86
CA ALA A 19 -25.19 -19.39 0.78
C ALA A 19 -23.88 -18.77 1.31
N PRO A 20 -22.72 -19.07 0.71
CA PRO A 20 -21.53 -18.28 1.00
C PRO A 20 -21.81 -16.86 0.55
N SER A 21 -21.44 -15.92 1.42
CA SER A 21 -21.49 -14.47 1.23
C SER A 21 -20.58 -14.04 0.07
N GLU A 22 -20.94 -14.34 -1.17
CA GLU A 22 -20.25 -13.88 -2.38
C GLU A 22 -20.81 -12.55 -2.90
N GLU A 23 -21.95 -12.07 -2.40
CA GLU A 23 -22.59 -10.86 -2.92
C GLU A 23 -22.04 -9.55 -2.34
N LYS A 24 -21.28 -9.59 -1.24
CA LYS A 24 -20.55 -8.40 -0.73
C LYS A 24 -19.26 -8.09 -1.51
N ALA A 25 -18.81 -8.99 -2.38
CA ALA A 25 -17.60 -8.79 -3.19
C ALA A 25 -17.85 -7.95 -4.47
N LYS A 26 -19.10 -7.60 -4.78
CA LYS A 26 -19.45 -6.92 -6.05
C LYS A 26 -19.51 -5.39 -5.99
N MET A 27 -19.24 -4.78 -4.83
CA MET A 27 -19.35 -3.33 -4.60
C MET A 27 -18.01 -2.62 -4.31
N LEU A 28 -16.87 -3.29 -4.44
CA LEU A 28 -15.55 -2.68 -4.32
C LEU A 28 -14.78 -2.94 -5.62
N GLY A 29 -14.44 -1.86 -6.32
CA GLY A 29 -13.68 -1.92 -7.57
C GLY A 29 -12.42 -2.77 -7.40
N LYS A 30 -12.24 -3.75 -8.29
CA LYS A 30 -11.15 -4.72 -8.22
C LYS A 30 -9.79 -4.00 -8.29
N GLU A 31 -9.13 -3.87 -7.14
CA GLU A 31 -7.73 -3.46 -7.07
C GLU A 31 -6.88 -4.55 -7.71
N THR A 32 -6.23 -4.24 -8.83
CA THR A 32 -5.30 -5.17 -9.49
C THR A 32 -3.90 -4.65 -9.27
N ILE A 33 -3.15 -5.33 -8.40
CA ILE A 33 -1.74 -5.02 -8.14
C ILE A 33 -0.91 -5.82 -9.15
N GLU A 34 -0.43 -5.16 -10.20
CA GLU A 34 0.50 -5.78 -11.16
C GLU A 34 1.93 -5.74 -10.63
N LYS A 35 2.63 -6.86 -10.78
CA LYS A 35 3.95 -7.14 -10.21
C LYS A 35 5.04 -6.45 -11.07
N GLY A 36 5.72 -5.45 -10.50
CA GLY A 36 7.03 -5.00 -10.97
C GLY A 36 8.14 -5.65 -10.14
N ASP A 37 9.39 -5.44 -10.56
CA ASP A 37 10.60 -5.88 -9.86
C ASP A 37 10.53 -5.50 -8.37
N SER A 38 11.08 -6.28 -7.45
CA SER A 38 10.68 -6.33 -6.01
C SER A 38 10.61 -4.99 -5.24
N SER A 39 11.19 -3.90 -5.76
CA SER A 39 11.19 -2.55 -5.19
C SER A 39 10.25 -1.54 -5.86
N SER A 40 9.55 -1.92 -6.95
CA SER A 40 8.67 -1.05 -7.74
C SER A 40 7.39 -1.80 -8.11
N TRP A 41 6.22 -1.21 -7.85
CA TRP A 41 4.94 -1.80 -8.22
C TRP A 41 3.93 -0.73 -8.61
N VAL A 42 2.85 -1.16 -9.25
CA VAL A 42 1.79 -0.26 -9.72
C VAL A 42 0.52 -0.54 -8.94
N ILE A 43 -0.16 0.52 -8.51
CA ILE A 43 -1.51 0.45 -7.97
C ILE A 43 -2.45 1.16 -8.94
N ARG A 44 -3.45 0.42 -9.43
CA ARG A 44 -4.50 0.96 -10.29
C ARG A 44 -5.78 1.09 -9.48
N VAL A 45 -6.34 2.30 -9.41
CA VAL A 45 -7.63 2.56 -8.77
C VAL A 45 -8.50 3.38 -9.71
N ARG A 46 -9.64 2.80 -10.11
CA ARG A 46 -10.56 3.37 -11.10
C ARG A 46 -9.82 3.68 -12.41
N LYS A 47 -9.78 4.96 -12.80
CA LYS A 47 -9.07 5.48 -14.00
C LYS A 47 -7.67 6.02 -13.69
N ALA A 48 -7.23 5.97 -12.43
CA ALA A 48 -5.92 6.46 -12.00
C ALA A 48 -4.94 5.30 -11.84
N GLN A 49 -3.70 5.53 -12.27
CA GLN A 49 -2.58 4.61 -12.12
C GLN A 49 -1.46 5.31 -11.37
N TYR A 50 -1.05 4.72 -10.25
CA TYR A 50 0.06 5.20 -9.45
C TYR A 50 1.22 4.22 -9.58
N PHE A 51 2.35 4.72 -10.04
CA PHE A 51 3.62 4.00 -9.96
C PHE A 51 4.21 4.24 -8.59
N MET A 52 4.60 3.18 -7.91
CA MET A 52 5.06 3.20 -6.52
C MET A 52 6.42 2.52 -6.41
N ARG A 53 7.23 3.00 -5.46
CA ARG A 53 8.49 2.36 -5.07
C ARG A 53 8.56 2.16 -3.55
N GLY A 54 9.17 1.09 -3.06
CA GLY A 54 9.34 0.80 -1.63
C GLY A 54 9.14 -0.66 -1.23
N GLU A 55 8.36 -0.89 -0.16
CA GLU A 55 8.00 -2.22 0.32
C GLU A 55 6.48 -2.45 0.22
N LYS A 56 6.07 -3.36 -0.67
CA LYS A 56 4.66 -3.65 -0.98
C LYS A 56 3.89 -4.06 0.28
N GLY A 57 2.73 -3.44 0.49
CA GLY A 57 1.85 -3.72 1.63
C GLY A 57 2.32 -3.10 2.95
N ASN A 58 3.36 -2.26 2.92
CA ASN A 58 3.88 -1.57 4.10
C ASN A 58 4.02 -0.06 3.84
N VAL A 59 4.95 0.33 2.94
CA VAL A 59 5.19 1.73 2.57
C VAL A 59 5.56 1.86 1.10
N GLY A 60 5.04 2.89 0.45
CA GLY A 60 5.34 3.18 -0.94
C GLY A 60 5.43 4.68 -1.19
N LEU A 61 6.44 5.10 -1.93
CA LEU A 61 6.55 6.44 -2.46
C LEU A 61 5.85 6.51 -3.82
N VAL A 62 4.93 7.47 -3.98
CA VAL A 62 4.32 7.78 -5.28
C VAL A 62 5.39 8.36 -6.19
N GLU A 63 5.60 7.72 -7.34
CA GLU A 63 6.59 8.15 -8.31
C GLU A 63 6.22 9.54 -8.87
N ALA A 64 7.16 10.46 -8.74
CA ALA A 64 7.07 11.81 -9.26
C ALA A 64 8.42 12.19 -9.87
N PRO A 65 8.48 13.11 -10.85
CA PRO A 65 9.74 13.56 -11.41
C PRO A 65 10.63 14.19 -10.33
N ILE A 66 11.80 13.60 -10.11
CA ILE A 66 12.85 14.12 -9.25
C ILE A 66 13.80 14.94 -10.11
N THR A 67 14.18 16.12 -9.63
CA THR A 67 15.18 16.98 -10.29
C THR A 67 16.27 17.28 -9.29
N VAL A 68 17.52 17.00 -9.68
CA VAL A 68 18.70 17.29 -8.85
C VAL A 68 18.71 18.76 -8.43
N GLY A 69 19.05 19.00 -7.16
CA GLY A 69 19.17 20.33 -6.56
C GLY A 69 17.84 21.06 -6.33
N LYS A 70 16.68 20.42 -6.58
CA LYS A 70 15.36 21.02 -6.33
C LYS A 70 14.61 20.24 -5.26
N GLU A 71 14.24 20.92 -4.19
CA GLU A 71 13.33 20.35 -3.20
C GLU A 71 11.93 20.18 -3.81
N ARG A 72 11.33 19.01 -3.61
CA ARG A 72 9.96 18.71 -4.03
C ARG A 72 9.22 17.96 -2.95
N GLU A 73 7.92 18.20 -2.90
CA GLU A 73 7.01 17.44 -2.05
C GLU A 73 6.77 16.05 -2.66
N HIS A 74 6.99 15.02 -1.85
CA HIS A 74 6.86 13.62 -2.19
C HIS A 74 5.78 12.98 -1.32
N THR A 75 4.89 12.20 -1.93
CA THR A 75 3.78 11.54 -1.21
C THR A 75 4.14 10.10 -0.91
N LEU A 76 4.06 9.74 0.37
CA LEU A 76 4.20 8.37 0.88
C LEU A 76 2.81 7.82 1.21
N PHE A 77 2.54 6.59 0.77
CA PHE A 77 1.37 5.81 1.13
C PHE A 77 1.77 4.69 2.10
N PHE A 78 0.89 4.42 3.06
CA PHE A 78 1.10 3.45 4.13
C PHE A 78 -0.07 2.47 4.23
N TRP A 79 0.27 1.19 4.37
CA TRP A 79 -0.68 0.10 4.59
C TRP A 79 -0.51 -0.50 5.98
N GLY A 80 -1.60 -1.00 6.55
CA GLY A 80 -1.63 -1.55 7.92
C GLY A 80 -2.90 -1.19 8.66
N LYS A 81 -2.85 -1.17 9.99
CA LYS A 81 -3.98 -0.77 10.82
C LYS A 81 -4.03 0.75 10.96
N LYS A 82 -5.24 1.31 11.02
CA LYS A 82 -5.46 2.76 11.10
C LYS A 82 -4.83 3.36 12.36
N GLU A 83 -4.96 2.66 13.49
CA GLU A 83 -4.48 3.09 14.81
C GLU A 83 -2.94 3.19 14.89
N ASP A 84 -2.25 2.41 14.04
CA ASP A 84 -0.79 2.35 13.95
C ASP A 84 -0.21 3.42 13.02
N LEU A 85 -1.06 4.16 12.29
CA LEU A 85 -0.65 5.02 11.19
C LEU A 85 -1.23 6.43 11.32
N VAL A 86 -2.56 6.57 11.40
CA VAL A 86 -3.21 7.87 11.33
C VAL A 86 -2.86 8.74 12.53
N GLY A 87 -2.45 9.98 12.26
CA GLY A 87 -1.99 10.93 13.27
C GLY A 87 -0.56 10.68 13.75
N LYS A 88 0.09 9.57 13.37
CA LYS A 88 1.49 9.29 13.74
C LYS A 88 2.47 10.14 12.93
N THR A 89 3.69 10.27 13.44
CA THR A 89 4.78 10.96 12.74
C THR A 89 5.55 9.97 11.88
N VAL A 90 5.70 10.27 10.59
CA VAL A 90 6.68 9.59 9.74
C VAL A 90 8.01 10.32 9.83
N LYS A 91 9.11 9.56 9.91
CA LYS A 91 10.48 10.04 9.70
C LYS A 91 11.05 9.35 8.46
N ILE A 92 11.72 10.12 7.61
CA ILE A 92 12.41 9.61 6.43
C ILE A 92 13.83 10.16 6.40
N SER A 93 14.79 9.27 6.21
CA SER A 93 16.19 9.62 5.97
C SER A 93 16.65 8.95 4.67
N GLY A 94 17.65 9.53 4.01
CA GLY A 94 18.16 9.04 2.74
C GLY A 94 19.67 8.87 2.77
N MET A 95 20.18 7.91 2.01
CA MET A 95 21.62 7.72 1.82
C MET A 95 21.92 7.37 0.35
N GLN A 96 22.90 8.04 -0.25
CA GLN A 96 23.38 7.73 -1.59
C GLN A 96 24.27 6.48 -1.52
N THR A 97 24.00 5.48 -2.35
CA THR A 97 24.68 4.18 -2.24
C THR A 97 26.16 4.24 -2.62
N ALA A 98 26.54 5.14 -3.53
CA ALA A 98 27.90 5.22 -4.06
C ALA A 98 28.86 6.02 -3.15
N THR A 99 28.37 7.10 -2.53
CA THR A 99 29.20 8.02 -1.75
C THR A 99 28.97 7.92 -0.24
N GLY A 100 27.86 7.32 0.19
CA GLY A 100 27.41 7.35 1.59
C GLY A 100 26.85 8.70 2.04
N GLU A 101 26.71 9.67 1.15
CA GLU A 101 26.11 10.98 1.45
C GLU A 101 24.70 10.80 2.01
N LYS A 102 24.36 11.55 3.07
CA LYS A 102 23.07 11.47 3.76
C LYS A 102 22.20 12.67 3.44
N LEU A 103 20.91 12.41 3.18
CA LEU A 103 19.91 13.46 3.21
C LEU A 103 19.59 13.85 4.66
N PRO A 104 19.27 15.13 4.92
CA PRO A 104 18.69 15.53 6.18
C PRO A 104 17.43 14.71 6.48
N GLU A 105 17.21 14.37 7.76
CA GLU A 105 15.96 13.75 8.16
C GLU A 105 14.79 14.71 7.90
N ARG A 106 13.69 14.14 7.41
CA ARG A 106 12.43 14.85 7.16
C ARG A 106 11.30 14.14 7.89
N THR A 107 10.34 14.92 8.35
CA THR A 107 9.19 14.40 9.09
C THR A 107 7.89 14.93 8.52
N ALA A 108 6.82 14.16 8.71
CA ALA A 108 5.46 14.59 8.39
C ALA A 108 4.46 13.91 9.32
N ARG A 109 3.27 14.49 9.46
CA ARG A 109 2.14 13.82 10.10
C ARG A 109 1.37 13.00 9.08
N LEU A 110 1.04 11.77 9.44
CA LEU A 110 0.21 10.90 8.62
C LEU A 110 -1.26 11.27 8.75
N THR A 111 -1.91 11.42 7.60
CA THR A 111 -3.34 11.70 7.49
C THR A 111 -4.07 10.50 6.93
N GLU A 112 -5.30 10.29 7.36
CA GLU A 112 -6.16 9.24 6.82
C GLU A 112 -6.44 9.50 5.34
N MET A 113 -6.40 8.43 4.54
CA MET A 113 -6.84 8.49 3.16
C MET A 113 -8.32 8.12 3.05
N SER A 114 -9.06 8.89 2.24
CA SER A 114 -10.46 8.60 1.92
C SER A 114 -10.63 7.52 0.83
N SER A 115 -9.54 7.15 0.15
CA SER A 115 -9.52 6.14 -0.91
C SER A 115 -9.12 4.76 -0.36
N SER A 116 -9.55 3.68 -1.02
CA SER A 116 -9.11 2.31 -0.68
C SER A 116 -7.63 2.01 -0.99
N ILE A 117 -6.92 2.92 -1.67
CA ILE A 117 -5.53 2.73 -2.13
C ILE A 117 -4.59 2.35 -1.00
N ALA A 118 -4.67 3.06 0.12
CA ALA A 118 -3.84 2.92 1.30
C ALA A 118 -4.59 3.48 2.52
N VAL A 119 -4.10 3.19 3.72
CA VAL A 119 -4.77 3.62 4.97
C VAL A 119 -4.42 5.06 5.33
N ALA A 120 -3.15 5.43 5.14
CA ALA A 120 -2.66 6.77 5.46
C ALA A 120 -1.67 7.27 4.41
N GLN A 121 -1.55 8.59 4.35
CA GLN A 121 -0.56 9.28 3.53
C GLN A 121 0.23 10.32 4.33
N GLY A 122 1.48 10.53 3.94
CA GLY A 122 2.34 11.59 4.44
C GLY A 122 3.01 12.30 3.28
N LYS A 123 3.18 13.62 3.39
CA LYS A 123 3.86 14.43 2.40
C LYS A 123 5.16 14.96 2.97
N VAL A 124 6.27 14.66 2.31
CA VAL A 124 7.62 14.98 2.80
C VAL A 124 8.38 15.77 1.73
N PRO A 125 8.98 16.92 2.06
CA PRO A 125 9.85 17.63 1.14
C PRO A 125 11.22 16.94 1.09
N LEU A 126 11.68 16.53 -0.10
CA LEU A 126 12.99 15.93 -0.30
C LEU A 126 13.79 16.74 -1.33
N LEU A 127 15.07 16.95 -1.05
CA LEU A 127 16.04 17.56 -1.96
C LEU A 127 17.17 16.56 -2.18
N PHE A 128 17.41 16.20 -3.44
CA PHE A 128 18.51 15.32 -3.83
C PHE A 128 19.63 16.17 -4.43
N PRO A 129 20.79 16.30 -3.76
CA PRO A 129 21.86 17.20 -4.20
C PRO A 129 22.58 16.70 -5.46
N HIS A 130 22.59 15.38 -5.67
CA HIS A 130 23.27 14.73 -6.79
C HIS A 130 22.44 13.60 -7.40
N ALA A 131 22.65 13.37 -8.70
CA ALA A 131 22.16 12.19 -9.39
C ALA A 131 22.79 10.92 -8.81
N GLY A 132 22.09 9.79 -8.92
CA GLY A 132 22.55 8.49 -8.44
C GLY A 132 21.46 7.68 -7.77
N THR A 133 21.87 6.55 -7.19
CA THR A 133 20.97 5.66 -6.46
C THR A 133 20.90 6.07 -4.99
N TRP A 134 19.69 6.28 -4.50
CA TRP A 134 19.40 6.67 -3.12
C TRP A 134 18.53 5.61 -2.46
N VAL A 135 18.87 5.24 -1.23
CA VAL A 135 18.03 4.41 -0.36
C VAL A 135 17.41 5.31 0.69
N LEU A 136 16.08 5.37 0.72
CA LEU A 136 15.34 6.09 1.74
C LEU A 136 14.81 5.10 2.76
N THR A 137 15.16 5.28 4.04
CA THR A 137 14.64 4.46 5.13
C THR A 137 13.49 5.20 5.80
N VAL A 138 12.34 4.55 5.88
CA VAL A 138 11.10 5.15 6.40
C VAL A 138 10.73 4.53 7.73
N TYR A 139 10.44 5.37 8.70
CA TYR A 139 9.95 5.02 10.03
C TYR A 139 8.59 5.68 10.28
N VAL A 140 7.73 5.01 11.04
CA VAL A 140 6.57 5.64 11.65
C VAL A 140 6.74 5.52 13.15
N GLU A 141 6.80 6.68 13.81
CA GLU A 141 7.38 6.82 15.15
C GLU A 141 8.81 6.21 15.16
N GLU A 142 9.05 5.18 15.97
CA GLU A 142 10.34 4.49 16.09
C GLU A 142 10.37 3.12 15.38
N LYS A 143 9.29 2.77 14.65
CA LYS A 143 9.20 1.48 13.95
C LYS A 143 9.54 1.64 12.48
N LYS A 144 10.58 0.93 12.01
CA LYS A 144 10.92 0.85 10.59
C LYS A 144 9.74 0.27 9.81
N ARG A 145 9.37 0.95 8.72
CA ARG A 145 8.32 0.55 7.78
C ARG A 145 8.88 0.02 6.46
N GLY A 146 10.10 0.36 6.11
CA GLY A 146 10.73 -0.19 4.91
C GLY A 146 11.79 0.73 4.34
N ASP A 147 12.40 0.25 3.26
CA ASP A 147 13.36 1.00 2.47
C ASP A 147 12.80 1.25 1.06
N ILE A 148 13.11 2.43 0.51
CA ILE A 148 12.68 2.86 -0.82
C ILE A 148 13.92 3.17 -1.64
N VAL A 149 14.14 2.43 -2.73
CA VAL A 149 15.27 2.64 -3.63
C VAL A 149 14.84 3.51 -4.81
N LEU A 150 15.53 4.63 -4.99
CA LEU A 150 15.29 5.60 -6.06
C LEU A 150 16.52 5.76 -6.95
N SER A 151 16.28 5.95 -8.25
CA SER A 151 17.30 6.39 -9.19
C SER A 151 17.01 7.84 -9.57
N VAL A 152 17.88 8.74 -9.15
CA VAL A 152 17.82 10.17 -9.45
C VAL A 152 18.72 10.44 -10.65
N LYS A 153 18.21 11.18 -11.63
CA LYS A 153 18.92 11.52 -12.87
C LYS A 153 19.09 13.03 -12.98
#